data_AF-N8PZ28-F1
#
_entry.id   AF-N8PZ28-F1
#
_cell.length_a   1.000
_cell.length_b   1.000
_cell.length_c   1.000
_cell.angle_alpha   90.00
_cell.angle_beta   90.00
_cell.angle_gamma   90.00
#
_symmetry.space_group_name_H-M   'P 1'
#
loop_
_entity.id
_entity.type
_entity.pdbx_description
1 polymer ?
#
loop_
_entity_poly.entity_id
_entity_poly.type
_entity_poly.pdbx_seq_one_letter_code
_entity_poly.pdbx_strand_id
1 'polypeptide(L)'
;MLLDDLLSCLTINFHNLATPLPVVIFLLSISAYNSLTNNNKTITMKHITLTTLLLSLTLSGCQKQPDEDVDPIATTTAFENSDNILSKYLEKLDSEFTTQDVRVKILCRDYPREYEKNYMPNLLKLSPGEYSEVALLADMDLVLDHYKEKDAIQC
;
A
#
# COMPACT_ATOMS: atom_id res chain seq x y z
N MET A 1 34.06 3.98 9.69
CA MET A 1 34.55 4.65 8.46
C MET A 1 35.38 3.65 7.64
N LEU A 2 34.70 2.74 6.93
CA LEU A 2 35.06 2.11 5.64
C LEU A 2 34.33 0.78 5.35
N LEU A 3 33.58 0.20 6.30
CA LEU A 3 32.82 -1.04 6.05
C LEU A 3 31.29 -0.89 6.17
N ASP A 4 30.81 0.18 6.81
CA ASP A 4 29.38 0.46 6.92
C ASP A 4 28.81 1.18 5.68
N ASP A 5 29.65 1.86 4.88
CA ASP A 5 29.24 2.56 3.66
C ASP A 5 29.22 1.67 2.41
N LEU A 6 29.89 0.51 2.42
CA LEU A 6 30.06 -0.35 1.24
C LEU A 6 28.89 -1.36 1.03
N LEU A 7 28.07 -1.59 2.06
CA LEU A 7 26.85 -2.40 1.93
C LEU A 7 25.67 -1.61 1.34
N SER A 8 25.80 -0.29 1.23
CA SER A 8 24.79 0.63 0.69
C SER A 8 24.70 0.61 -0.85
N CYS A 9 25.63 -0.04 -1.57
CA CYS A 9 25.70 0.04 -3.05
C CYS A 9 25.43 -1.26 -3.83
N LEU A 10 25.16 -2.41 -3.19
CA LEU A 10 25.11 -3.70 -3.91
C LEU A 10 23.71 -4.31 -4.12
N THR A 11 22.64 -3.72 -3.59
CA THR A 11 21.25 -4.15 -3.90
C THR A 11 20.54 -3.25 -4.90
N ILE A 12 21.16 -2.16 -5.36
CA ILE A 12 20.71 -1.40 -6.54
C ILE A 12 21.27 -2.09 -7.80
N ASN A 13 20.73 -3.26 -8.13
CA ASN A 13 20.83 -3.86 -9.47
C ASN A 13 19.77 -4.95 -9.66
N PHE A 14 18.49 -4.55 -9.59
CA PHE A 14 17.39 -5.29 -10.20
C PHE A 14 16.57 -4.36 -11.09
N HIS A 15 17.25 -3.74 -12.05
CA HIS A 15 16.60 -3.27 -13.26
C HIS A 15 17.16 -4.12 -14.41
N ASN A 16 16.28 -4.89 -15.06
CA ASN A 16 16.52 -5.84 -16.15
C ASN A 16 16.95 -7.27 -15.76
N LEU A 17 15.96 -8.12 -15.43
CA LEU A 17 16.01 -9.47 -15.99
C LEU A 17 14.61 -10.03 -16.24
N ALA A 18 14.38 -10.36 -17.50
CA ALA A 18 13.15 -10.92 -18.03
C ALA A 18 12.96 -12.40 -17.65
N THR A 19 11.70 -12.82 -17.52
CA THR A 19 11.18 -14.22 -17.60
C THR A 19 11.40 -15.13 -16.35
N PRO A 20 10.67 -16.27 -16.20
CA PRO A 20 9.74 -16.46 -15.11
C PRO A 20 10.19 -17.59 -14.17
N LEU A 21 10.64 -17.27 -12.96
CA LEU A 21 11.01 -18.30 -11.99
C LEU A 21 10.74 -18.04 -10.48
N PRO A 22 9.96 -17.03 -10.03
CA PRO A 22 9.60 -16.97 -8.60
C PRO A 22 8.24 -17.61 -8.26
N VAL A 23 7.40 -17.96 -9.25
CA VAL A 23 6.02 -18.46 -9.00
C VAL A 23 6.01 -19.91 -8.46
N VAL A 24 7.01 -20.73 -8.82
CA VAL A 24 7.04 -22.16 -8.43
C VAL A 24 7.42 -22.33 -6.95
N ILE A 25 8.17 -21.39 -6.37
CA ILE A 25 8.58 -21.46 -4.96
C ILE A 25 7.42 -21.04 -4.04
N PHE A 26 6.54 -20.16 -4.50
CA PHE A 26 5.41 -19.67 -3.70
C PHE A 26 4.21 -20.64 -3.63
N LEU A 27 4.11 -21.59 -4.57
CA LEU A 27 3.02 -22.59 -4.57
C LEU A 27 3.34 -23.84 -3.73
N LEU A 28 4.62 -24.18 -3.54
CA LEU A 28 5.02 -25.36 -2.74
C LEU A 28 4.86 -25.14 -1.23
N SER A 29 4.93 -23.89 -0.77
CA SER A 29 4.73 -23.52 0.63
C SER A 29 3.27 -23.63 1.09
N ILE A 30 2.29 -23.44 0.19
CA ILE A 30 0.86 -23.54 0.53
C ILE A 30 0.40 -25.00 0.66
N SER A 31 0.92 -25.92 -0.15
CA SER A 31 0.55 -27.35 -0.07
C SER A 31 1.08 -28.05 1.18
N ALA A 32 2.22 -27.63 1.73
CA ALA A 32 2.75 -28.18 2.98
C ALA A 32 1.98 -27.68 4.21
N TYR A 33 1.45 -26.45 4.16
CA TYR A 33 0.72 -25.85 5.28
C TYR A 33 -0.65 -26.51 5.50
N ASN A 34 -1.37 -26.87 4.43
CA ASN A 34 -2.66 -27.57 4.53
C ASN A 34 -2.56 -29.07 4.88
N SER A 35 -1.36 -29.68 4.85
CA SER A 35 -1.17 -31.10 5.17
C SER A 35 -0.93 -31.38 6.67
N LEU A 36 -0.73 -30.35 7.50
CA LEU A 36 -0.36 -30.49 8.91
C LEU A 36 -1.50 -30.26 9.92
N THR A 37 -2.75 -30.08 9.46
CA THR A 37 -3.92 -29.84 10.33
C THR A 37 -4.89 -31.03 10.45
N ASN A 38 -4.55 -32.21 9.94
CA ASN A 38 -5.26 -33.44 10.26
C ASN A 38 -4.28 -34.48 10.81
N ASN A 39 -4.33 -34.71 12.12
CA ASN A 39 -4.42 -36.02 12.77
C ASN A 39 -4.12 -35.88 14.27
N ASN A 40 -5.10 -36.22 15.09
CA ASN A 40 -5.01 -36.27 16.55
C ASN A 40 -3.85 -37.16 17.02
N LYS A 41 -2.89 -36.59 17.74
CA LYS A 41 -2.00 -37.37 18.61
C LYS A 41 -1.48 -36.54 19.78
N THR A 42 -2.10 -36.74 20.94
CA THR A 42 -1.71 -36.22 22.25
C THR A 42 -0.48 -36.99 22.75
N ILE A 43 0.72 -36.40 22.74
CA ILE A 43 1.92 -36.98 23.40
C ILE A 43 2.75 -35.86 24.07
N THR A 44 2.56 -35.79 25.40
CA THR A 44 3.50 -35.50 26.50
C THR A 44 4.73 -34.60 26.29
N MET A 45 4.70 -33.49 27.04
CA MET A 45 5.78 -32.58 27.42
C MET A 45 6.94 -33.28 28.16
N LYS A 46 8.18 -33.14 27.66
CA LYS A 46 9.40 -33.17 28.48
C LYS A 46 10.54 -32.42 27.76
N HIS A 47 10.97 -31.35 28.40
CA HIS A 47 11.94 -30.33 28.00
C HIS A 47 13.22 -30.85 27.31
N ILE A 48 13.55 -30.28 26.15
CA ILE A 48 14.93 -29.91 25.79
C ILE A 48 14.89 -28.56 25.08
N THR A 49 15.41 -27.56 25.77
CA THR A 49 15.75 -26.22 25.30
C THR A 49 16.69 -26.26 24.10
N LEU A 50 16.24 -25.84 22.93
CA LEU A 50 17.07 -25.33 21.84
C LEU A 50 16.19 -24.52 20.87
N THR A 51 16.74 -23.44 20.30
CA THR A 51 16.16 -22.48 19.34
C THR A 51 15.22 -21.42 19.94
N THR A 52 15.69 -20.56 20.85
CA THR A 52 16.19 -19.22 20.45
C THR A 52 16.76 -19.17 19.04
N LEU A 53 15.98 -18.66 18.07
CA LEU A 53 16.44 -17.81 16.96
C LEU A 53 15.29 -17.68 15.95
N LEU A 54 14.42 -16.67 16.10
CA LEU A 54 13.58 -16.09 15.03
C LEU A 54 12.77 -14.92 15.60
N LEU A 55 13.46 -13.90 16.13
CA LEU A 55 12.84 -12.61 16.43
C LEU A 55 13.82 -11.47 16.16
N SER A 56 14.28 -11.39 14.91
CA SER A 56 14.91 -10.20 14.35
C SER A 56 14.17 -9.83 13.07
N LEU A 57 12.90 -9.47 13.21
CA LEU A 57 12.22 -8.59 12.26
C LEU A 57 12.80 -7.19 12.49
N THR A 58 14.03 -6.96 12.03
CA THR A 58 14.50 -5.59 11.82
C THR A 58 13.80 -5.10 10.58
N LEU A 59 12.69 -4.39 10.78
CA LEU A 59 12.16 -3.43 9.82
C LEU A 59 13.27 -2.41 9.52
N SER A 60 14.13 -2.70 8.56
CA SER A 60 14.94 -1.68 7.91
C SER A 60 14.10 -1.09 6.78
N GLY A 61 13.16 -0.21 7.15
CA GLY A 61 12.72 0.79 6.19
C GLY A 61 13.95 1.65 5.88
N CYS A 62 14.34 1.72 4.60
CA CYS A 62 15.33 2.69 4.17
C CYS A 62 14.78 4.08 4.47
N GLN A 63 15.20 4.70 5.57
CA GLN A 63 14.82 6.06 5.87
C GLN A 63 15.72 7.00 5.07
N LYS A 64 15.32 7.24 3.83
CA LYS A 64 15.84 8.37 3.06
C LYS A 64 15.50 9.62 3.88
N GLN A 65 16.54 10.36 4.23
CA GLN A 65 16.48 11.59 5.02
C GLN A 65 15.41 12.52 4.42
N PRO A 66 14.40 12.97 5.19
CA PRO A 66 13.49 13.99 4.68
C PRO A 66 14.26 15.31 4.63
N ASP A 67 14.47 15.80 3.41
CA ASP A 67 14.53 17.24 3.19
C ASP A 67 13.13 17.80 3.52
N GLU A 68 13.11 18.89 4.30
CA GLU A 68 11.98 19.51 5.02
C GLU A 68 11.54 18.82 6.33
N ASP A 69 11.30 19.64 7.36
CA ASP A 69 10.79 19.27 8.69
C ASP A 69 9.33 18.77 8.57
N VAL A 70 9.18 17.54 8.09
CA VAL A 70 7.88 16.86 8.00
C VAL A 70 7.50 16.39 9.40
N ASP A 71 6.49 17.02 10.02
CA ASP A 71 5.84 16.48 11.21
C ASP A 71 5.08 15.19 10.83
N PRO A 72 5.56 14.00 11.26
CA PRO A 72 4.96 12.74 10.84
C PRO A 72 3.55 12.54 11.40
N ILE A 73 3.26 13.08 12.59
CA ILE A 73 1.96 12.92 13.25
C ILE A 73 0.92 13.79 12.54
N ALA A 74 1.25 15.06 12.30
CA ALA A 74 0.35 15.98 11.59
C ALA A 74 0.11 15.51 10.15
N THR A 75 1.16 15.03 9.46
CA THR A 75 1.04 14.53 8.08
C THR A 75 0.21 13.25 8.01
N THR A 76 0.41 12.30 8.93
CA THR A 76 -0.40 11.08 9.02
C THR A 76 -1.86 11.42 9.28
N THR A 77 -2.14 12.32 10.22
CA THR A 77 -3.50 12.77 10.52
C THR A 77 -4.16 13.44 9.31
N ALA A 78 -3.42 14.28 8.58
CA ALA A 78 -3.93 14.94 7.37
C ALA A 78 -4.22 13.92 6.25
N PHE A 79 -3.35 12.93 6.06
CA PHE A 79 -3.56 11.83 5.12
C PHE A 79 -4.81 11.02 5.47
N GLU A 80 -4.93 10.53 6.72
CA GLU A 80 -6.08 9.75 7.19
C GLU A 80 -7.39 10.53 7.09
N ASN A 81 -7.37 11.84 7.37
CA ASN A 81 -8.55 12.68 7.20
C ASN A 81 -9.00 12.74 5.73
N SER A 82 -8.06 12.90 4.79
CA SER A 82 -8.36 12.94 3.37
C SER A 82 -8.84 11.57 2.86
N ASP A 83 -8.19 10.48 3.26
CA ASP A 83 -8.58 9.10 2.95
C ASP A 83 -10.02 8.79 3.41
N ASN A 84 -10.39 9.23 4.61
CA ASN A 84 -11.74 9.11 5.13
C ASN A 84 -12.77 9.93 4.33
N ILE A 85 -12.39 11.10 3.79
CA ILE A 85 -13.26 11.92 2.94
C ILE A 85 -13.47 11.23 1.58
N LEU A 86 -12.39 10.76 0.95
CA LEU A 86 -12.44 10.05 -0.33
C LEU A 86 -13.25 8.75 -0.21
N SER A 87 -13.08 7.99 0.87
CA SER A 87 -13.87 6.79 1.16
C SER A 87 -15.38 7.09 1.21
N LYS A 88 -15.78 8.17 1.88
CA LYS A 88 -17.19 8.60 1.93
C LYS A 88 -17.74 9.05 0.56
N TYR A 89 -16.88 9.54 -0.32
CA TYR A 89 -17.28 9.82 -1.70
C TYR A 89 -17.53 8.53 -2.48
N LEU A 90 -16.67 7.52 -2.34
CA LEU A 90 -16.88 6.21 -2.97
C LEU A 90 -18.16 5.54 -2.45
N GLU A 91 -18.40 5.55 -1.14
CA GLU A 91 -19.66 5.04 -0.55
C GLU A 91 -20.91 5.69 -1.19
N LYS A 92 -20.86 7.01 -1.43
CA LYS A 92 -21.95 7.71 -2.13
C LYS A 92 -22.04 7.30 -3.59
N LEU A 93 -20.93 7.14 -4.28
CA LEU A 93 -20.91 6.72 -5.69
C LEU A 93 -21.40 5.27 -5.86
N ASP A 94 -21.22 4.42 -4.86
CA ASP A 94 -21.74 3.03 -4.87
C ASP A 94 -23.22 2.94 -4.49
N SER A 95 -23.73 3.91 -3.72
CA SER A 95 -25.12 3.88 -3.24
C SER A 95 -26.16 4.20 -4.32
N GLU A 96 -27.11 3.30 -4.57
CA GLU A 96 -28.25 3.53 -5.48
C GLU A 96 -29.14 4.74 -5.09
N PHE A 97 -29.06 5.20 -3.83
CA PHE A 97 -29.83 6.33 -3.32
C PHE A 97 -29.18 7.68 -3.60
N THR A 98 -27.94 7.71 -4.10
CA THR A 98 -27.24 8.95 -4.45
C THR A 98 -27.76 9.49 -5.77
N THR A 99 -28.20 10.74 -5.74
CA THR A 99 -28.76 11.46 -6.89
C THR A 99 -27.68 11.78 -7.93
N GLN A 100 -28.10 11.96 -9.19
CA GLN A 100 -27.19 12.23 -10.30
C GLN A 100 -26.37 13.51 -10.11
N ASP A 101 -26.97 14.58 -9.57
CA ASP A 101 -26.28 15.85 -9.30
C ASP A 101 -25.18 15.69 -8.25
N VAL A 102 -25.41 14.85 -7.23
CA VAL A 102 -24.39 14.53 -6.22
C VAL A 102 -23.26 13.71 -6.84
N ARG A 103 -23.57 12.73 -7.71
CA ARG A 103 -22.55 11.96 -8.44
C ARG A 103 -21.67 12.85 -9.30
N VAL A 104 -22.28 13.72 -10.11
CA VAL A 104 -21.57 14.70 -10.96
C VAL A 104 -20.68 15.60 -10.09
N LYS A 105 -21.21 16.10 -8.98
CA LYS A 105 -20.46 16.95 -8.04
C LYS A 105 -19.22 16.24 -7.47
N ILE A 106 -19.38 14.98 -7.08
CA ILE A 106 -18.29 14.17 -6.53
C ILE A 106 -17.24 13.91 -7.61
N LEU A 107 -17.64 13.33 -8.75
CA LEU A 107 -16.72 12.89 -9.80
C LEU A 107 -15.99 14.04 -10.50
N CYS A 108 -16.69 15.14 -10.77
CA CYS A 108 -16.15 16.22 -11.60
C CYS A 108 -15.50 17.33 -10.78
N ARG A 109 -15.56 17.27 -9.45
CA ARG A 109 -15.04 18.36 -8.62
C ARG A 109 -14.54 17.93 -7.26
N ASP A 110 -15.39 17.34 -6.44
CA ASP A 110 -15.05 17.19 -5.02
C ASP A 110 -13.96 16.12 -4.81
N TYR A 111 -14.06 14.97 -5.48
CA TYR A 111 -13.08 13.89 -5.38
C TYR A 111 -11.71 14.30 -5.95
N PRO A 112 -11.58 14.76 -7.22
CA PRO A 112 -10.27 15.19 -7.76
C PRO A 112 -9.61 16.25 -6.88
N ARG A 113 -10.39 17.23 -6.42
CA ARG A 113 -9.88 18.32 -5.59
C ARG A 113 -9.32 17.82 -4.26
N GLU A 114 -10.02 16.92 -3.58
CA GLU A 114 -9.56 16.37 -2.30
C GLU A 114 -8.32 15.50 -2.50
N TYR A 115 -8.33 14.68 -3.56
CA TYR A 115 -7.22 13.81 -3.90
C TYR A 115 -5.94 14.60 -4.16
N GLU A 116 -5.99 15.59 -5.06
CA GLU A 116 -4.84 16.38 -5.48
C GLU A 116 -4.32 17.30 -4.36
N LYS A 117 -5.21 17.89 -3.56
CA LYS A 117 -4.81 18.91 -2.58
C LYS A 117 -4.38 18.35 -1.24
N ASN A 118 -4.96 17.21 -0.84
CA ASN A 118 -4.80 16.70 0.52
C ASN A 118 -4.30 15.26 0.52
N TYR A 119 -4.88 14.35 -0.25
CA TYR A 119 -4.50 12.94 -0.19
C TYR A 119 -3.08 12.70 -0.74
N MET A 120 -2.91 12.98 -2.03
CA MET A 120 -1.68 12.74 -2.78
C MET A 120 -0.44 13.40 -2.15
N PRO A 121 -0.45 14.71 -1.82
CA PRO A 121 0.75 15.35 -1.27
C PRO A 121 1.11 14.81 0.12
N ASN A 122 0.14 14.42 0.95
CA ASN A 122 0.46 13.83 2.26
C ASN A 122 0.96 12.38 2.11
N LEU A 123 0.43 11.60 1.16
CA LEU A 123 0.96 10.27 0.84
C LEU A 123 2.42 10.35 0.37
N LEU A 124 2.73 11.27 -0.54
CA LEU A 124 4.09 11.48 -1.06
C LEU A 124 5.09 11.89 0.04
N LYS A 125 4.63 12.65 1.04
CA LYS A 125 5.45 13.01 2.22
C LYS A 125 5.68 11.83 3.17
N LEU A 126 4.67 10.98 3.37
CA LEU A 126 4.76 9.82 4.26
C LEU A 126 5.56 8.66 3.65
N SER A 127 5.63 8.58 2.32
CA SER A 127 6.31 7.49 1.61
C SER A 127 7.16 8.03 0.45
N PRO A 128 8.22 8.82 0.75
CA PRO A 128 9.01 9.49 -0.25
C PRO A 128 9.75 8.49 -1.13
N GLY A 129 9.52 8.56 -2.44
CA GLY A 129 10.16 7.69 -3.44
C GLY A 129 9.47 6.35 -3.68
N GLU A 130 8.47 5.98 -2.89
CA GLU A 130 7.63 4.79 -3.13
C GLU A 130 6.56 5.06 -4.19
N TYR A 131 6.07 6.31 -4.26
CA TYR A 131 5.04 6.74 -5.20
C TYR A 131 5.52 7.92 -6.06
N SER A 132 4.88 8.08 -7.22
CA SER A 132 5.05 9.26 -8.06
C SER A 132 3.71 9.94 -8.29
N GLU A 133 3.73 11.27 -8.38
CA GLU A 133 2.53 12.08 -8.67
C GLU A 133 1.81 11.60 -9.94
N VAL A 134 2.56 11.34 -11.01
CA VAL A 134 1.99 10.88 -12.30
C VAL A 134 1.26 9.54 -12.15
N ALA A 135 1.84 8.58 -11.42
CA ALA A 135 1.19 7.29 -11.20
C ALA A 135 -0.08 7.44 -10.35
N LEU A 136 -0.02 8.24 -9.28
CA LEU A 136 -1.17 8.47 -8.40
C LEU A 136 -2.33 9.17 -9.12
N LEU A 137 -2.03 10.17 -9.95
CA LEU A 137 -3.06 10.83 -10.77
C LEU A 137 -3.67 9.88 -11.81
N ALA A 138 -2.87 9.04 -12.45
CA ALA A 138 -3.38 8.04 -13.39
C ALA A 138 -4.28 7.00 -12.69
N ASP A 139 -3.91 6.56 -11.49
CA ASP A 139 -4.73 5.65 -10.69
C ASP A 139 -6.06 6.33 -10.27
N MET A 140 -6.01 7.60 -9.87
CA MET A 140 -7.22 8.40 -9.58
C MET A 140 -8.13 8.48 -10.81
N ASP A 141 -7.59 8.84 -11.98
CA ASP A 141 -8.36 8.97 -13.20
C ASP A 141 -9.03 7.65 -13.58
N LEU A 142 -8.33 6.52 -13.45
CA LEU A 142 -8.90 5.19 -13.70
C LEU A 142 -10.11 4.89 -12.79
N VAL A 143 -10.00 5.22 -11.50
CA VAL A 143 -11.11 5.05 -10.55
C VAL A 143 -12.28 5.95 -10.93
N LEU A 144 -12.02 7.23 -11.23
CA LEU A 144 -13.08 8.18 -11.55
C LEU A 144 -13.76 7.87 -12.88
N ASP A 145 -13.01 7.43 -13.88
CA ASP A 145 -13.53 7.06 -15.20
C ASP A 145 -14.45 5.84 -15.11
N HIS A 146 -14.12 4.85 -14.29
CA HIS A 146 -15.02 3.74 -14.00
C HIS A 146 -16.41 4.22 -13.55
N TYR A 147 -16.46 5.18 -12.61
CA TYR A 147 -17.73 5.72 -12.13
C TYR A 147 -18.43 6.62 -13.14
N LYS A 148 -17.67 7.45 -13.88
CA LYS A 148 -18.23 8.30 -14.96
C LYS A 148 -18.89 7.44 -16.03
N GLU A 149 -18.23 6.37 -16.47
CA GLU A 149 -18.76 5.43 -17.45
C GLU A 149 -20.01 4.71 -16.93
N LYS A 150 -19.95 4.18 -15.70
CA LYS A 150 -21.07 3.48 -15.05
C LYS A 150 -22.33 4.34 -14.98
N ASP A 151 -22.18 5.62 -14.65
CA ASP A 151 -23.29 6.56 -14.41
C ASP A 151 -23.59 7.47 -15.61
N ALA A 152 -22.95 7.23 -16.76
CA ALA A 152 -23.02 8.03 -17.98
C ALA A 152 -22.81 9.54 -17.72
N ILE A 153 -21.84 9.88 -16.88
CA ILE A 153 -21.50 11.24 -16.48
C ILE A 153 -20.40 11.80 -17.38
N GLN A 154 -20.61 13.01 -17.87
CA GLN A 154 -19.57 13.83 -18.48
C GLN A 154 -19.20 14.97 -17.54
N CYS A 155 -17.90 15.05 -17.26
CA CYS A 155 -17.20 16.21 -16.73
C CYS A 155 -16.59 16.97 -17.93
#